data_AF-A0A848LIC9-F1
#
_entry.id   AF-A0A848LIC9-F1
#
_cell.length_a   1.000
_cell.length_b   1.000
_cell.length_c   1.000
_cell.angle_alpha   90.00
_cell.angle_beta   90.00
_cell.angle_gamma   90.00
#
_symmetry.space_group_name_H-M   'P 1'
#
loop_
_entity.id
_entity.type
_entity.pdbx_description
1 polymer ?
#
loop_
_entity_poly.entity_id
_entity_poly.type
_entity_poly.pdbx_seq_one_letter_code
_entity_poly.pdbx_strand_id
1 'polypeptide(L)'
;MKRWTWVPPLLAAVWVGCGSGGESQPHINEGEQNPTKQTRIRATFPDGEPVVDALVLLDGAEAGRTDTAGSLALDVSSSGEHQLELKVEQEDGVFSRDVQSIRLTPDGQEVAISLPRPVRMLPPLQVTTSLVHLNWQRSQERGFREYKVYANFTPAFDEKNGTLVFVGTDVDVVDFQLTGINHGGLPIVAARRDLYFRVFVLDKDGSMAGSNILHVRTPNWENEHNFTRFYRLTRERNFAGARPIFGVAFDGTALWFLYREEVGGMYDNDRLKLVRRDPETLQVLKEIAFEDYRLPRGMTWDGASLWVYFDHHGDGRLVNFDPTTGARGEGFVAMGGAESIAWTGSHLLLSMGHLRGQIERVDPVTGGVAGSLSNPFNQAAGSRALGVAYRPGETWVSNMFVPDLVIINDAGDHIGVVNDNSRFAHMTFMGDKLVGVTESSQVYVMKLTE
;
A
#
# COMPACT_ATOMS: atom_id res chain seq x y z
N MET A 1 26.55 27.81 30.17
CA MET A 1 27.94 27.77 30.69
C MET A 1 28.66 26.66 29.92
N LYS A 2 29.77 26.79 29.19
CA LYS A 2 30.82 27.82 29.05
C LYS A 2 31.15 28.03 27.56
N ARG A 3 31.48 29.27 27.21
CA ARG A 3 32.03 29.73 25.92
C ARG A 3 33.53 29.42 25.84
N TRP A 4 34.05 29.20 24.63
CA TRP A 4 35.48 29.37 24.33
C TRP A 4 35.66 30.36 23.18
N THR A 5 36.68 31.20 23.35
CA THR A 5 36.95 32.48 22.69
C THR A 5 38.07 32.39 21.67
N TRP A 6 37.98 33.31 20.71
CA TRP A 6 38.91 33.74 19.67
C TRP A 6 40.30 34.22 20.16
N VAL A 7 41.28 34.26 19.22
CA VAL A 7 42.10 35.43 18.73
C VAL A 7 43.50 34.96 18.20
N PRO A 8 44.09 35.58 17.14
CA PRO A 8 45.23 35.09 16.34
C PRO A 8 46.55 35.85 16.61
N PRO A 9 47.56 35.78 15.70
CA PRO A 9 48.34 36.99 15.40
C PRO A 9 48.73 37.22 13.93
N LEU A 10 48.98 38.51 13.66
CA LEU A 10 49.61 39.15 12.49
C LEU A 10 51.13 38.95 12.42
N LEU A 11 51.68 39.05 11.21
CA LEU A 11 52.96 39.68 10.81
C LEU A 11 52.92 39.83 9.28
N ALA A 12 53.60 40.71 8.54
CA ALA A 12 54.26 42.01 8.69
C ALA A 12 54.92 42.26 7.31
N ALA A 13 54.91 43.51 6.80
CA ALA A 13 55.42 43.84 5.48
C ALA A 13 56.94 44.12 5.46
N VAL A 14 57.61 43.88 4.33
CA VAL A 14 58.88 44.53 3.94
C VAL A 14 58.87 44.80 2.41
N TRP A 15 59.42 45.95 2.05
CA TRP A 15 59.53 46.57 0.72
C TRP A 15 60.96 46.46 0.14
N VAL A 16 61.13 46.97 -1.10
CA VAL A 16 62.38 47.27 -1.87
C VAL A 16 62.85 46.11 -2.79
N GLY A 17 63.15 46.32 -4.09
CA GLY A 17 63.30 47.54 -4.88
C GLY A 17 63.56 47.28 -6.38
N CYS A 18 63.87 48.38 -7.07
CA CYS A 18 63.97 48.61 -8.53
C CYS A 18 64.89 47.69 -9.34
N GLY A 19 64.57 47.56 -10.64
CA GLY A 19 65.51 47.14 -11.70
C GLY A 19 64.91 47.33 -13.10
N SER A 20 65.51 48.22 -13.88
CA SER A 20 65.15 48.66 -15.24
C SER A 20 65.65 47.75 -16.36
N GLY A 21 64.97 47.75 -17.52
CA GLY A 21 65.64 47.71 -18.83
C GLY A 21 65.05 46.78 -19.91
N GLY A 22 64.63 47.37 -21.03
CA GLY A 22 65.06 46.95 -22.37
C GLY A 22 64.19 45.97 -23.18
N GLU A 23 63.38 46.54 -24.08
CA GLU A 23 63.00 46.10 -25.44
C GLU A 23 63.20 44.64 -25.91
N SER A 24 62.10 44.03 -26.39
CA SER A 24 61.96 43.65 -27.82
C SER A 24 60.55 43.11 -28.09
N GLN A 25 59.90 43.65 -29.11
CA GLN A 25 58.64 43.11 -29.67
C GLN A 25 58.89 41.73 -30.30
N PRO A 26 57.86 40.88 -30.34
CA PRO A 26 57.46 40.41 -31.66
C PRO A 26 55.94 40.33 -31.88
N HIS A 27 55.57 40.75 -33.09
CA HIS A 27 54.53 40.20 -33.96
C HIS A 27 53.15 39.89 -33.38
N ILE A 28 52.23 40.82 -33.67
CA ILE A 28 50.79 40.57 -33.76
C ILE A 28 50.55 39.58 -34.91
N ASN A 29 50.22 38.34 -34.59
CA ASN A 29 49.53 37.44 -35.52
C ASN A 29 48.03 37.71 -35.35
N GLU A 30 47.47 38.55 -36.22
CA GLU A 30 46.03 38.53 -36.52
C GLU A 30 45.75 37.25 -37.30
N GLY A 31 45.63 36.14 -36.57
CA GLY A 31 44.88 35.00 -37.03
C GLY A 31 43.40 35.34 -36.88
N GLU A 32 42.79 35.82 -37.96
CA GLU A 32 41.34 35.78 -38.14
C GLU A 32 40.92 34.31 -37.95
N GLN A 33 40.52 33.96 -36.73
CA GLN A 33 39.80 32.71 -36.48
C GLN A 33 38.48 32.86 -37.22
N ASN A 34 38.42 32.24 -38.40
CA ASN A 34 37.19 31.88 -39.08
C ASN A 34 36.23 31.40 -37.98
N PRO A 35 35.07 32.06 -37.75
CA PRO A 35 34.12 31.56 -36.77
C PRO A 35 33.80 30.13 -37.19
N THR A 36 34.23 29.17 -36.38
CA THR A 36 33.89 27.77 -36.59
C THR A 36 32.38 27.74 -36.73
N LYS A 37 31.92 27.38 -37.94
CA LYS A 37 30.51 27.36 -38.29
C LYS A 37 29.86 26.20 -37.53
N GLN A 38 29.63 26.40 -36.24
CA GLN A 38 29.04 25.41 -35.37
C GLN A 38 27.53 25.39 -35.55
N THR A 39 26.93 24.22 -35.43
CA THR A 39 25.48 24.13 -35.31
C THR A 39 25.09 24.60 -33.93
N ARG A 40 24.14 25.54 -33.82
CA ARG A 40 23.64 26.03 -32.53
C ARG A 40 22.25 25.47 -32.29
N ILE A 41 22.11 24.69 -31.22
CA ILE A 41 20.81 24.30 -30.69
C ILE A 41 20.28 25.45 -29.84
N ARG A 42 19.01 25.79 -30.03
CA ARG A 42 18.28 26.76 -29.20
C ARG A 42 17.01 26.10 -28.68
N ALA A 43 16.99 25.79 -27.39
CA ALA A 43 15.89 25.17 -26.69
C ALA A 43 15.04 26.21 -25.96
N THR A 44 13.74 26.25 -26.24
CA THR A 44 12.79 27.14 -25.57
C THR A 44 11.52 26.38 -25.15
N PHE A 45 10.79 26.92 -24.19
CA PHE A 45 9.39 26.56 -23.96
C PHE A 45 8.45 27.32 -24.93
N PRO A 46 7.16 26.97 -25.03
CA PRO A 46 6.24 27.63 -25.97
C PRO A 46 5.99 29.12 -25.71
N ASP A 47 6.29 29.61 -24.51
CA ASP A 47 6.25 31.03 -24.13
C ASP A 47 7.53 31.79 -24.51
N GLY A 48 8.53 31.11 -25.05
CA GLY A 48 9.81 31.68 -25.48
C GLY A 48 10.87 31.72 -24.39
N GLU A 49 10.57 31.27 -23.16
CA GLU A 49 11.56 31.15 -22.10
C GLU A 49 12.61 30.09 -22.46
N PRO A 50 13.92 30.35 -22.22
CA PRO A 50 14.97 29.39 -22.53
C PRO A 50 14.89 28.16 -21.62
N VAL A 51 15.18 26.97 -22.19
CA VAL A 51 15.33 25.76 -21.40
C VAL A 51 16.78 25.64 -20.96
N VAL A 52 17.04 25.94 -19.69
CA VAL A 52 18.37 25.89 -19.09
C VAL A 52 18.70 24.45 -18.66
N ASP A 53 19.96 24.05 -18.82
CA ASP A 53 20.50 22.75 -18.37
C ASP A 53 19.79 21.52 -18.95
N ALA A 54 19.25 21.65 -20.16
CA ALA A 54 18.71 20.52 -20.90
C ALA A 54 19.86 19.67 -21.45
N LEU A 55 19.84 18.37 -21.15
CA LEU A 55 20.72 17.38 -21.76
C LEU A 55 20.37 17.22 -23.23
N VAL A 56 21.37 17.35 -24.10
CA VAL A 56 21.26 17.17 -25.55
C VAL A 56 21.99 15.89 -25.94
N LEU A 57 21.26 14.99 -26.60
CA LEU A 57 21.75 13.71 -27.12
C LEU A 57 21.69 13.74 -28.65
N LEU A 58 22.79 13.43 -29.32
CA LEU A 58 22.86 13.28 -30.78
C LEU A 58 23.15 11.83 -31.12
N ASP A 59 22.24 11.19 -31.86
CA ASP A 59 22.26 9.76 -32.19
C ASP A 59 22.44 8.86 -30.94
N GLY A 60 21.87 9.30 -29.81
CA GLY A 60 21.93 8.62 -28.52
C GLY A 60 23.19 8.89 -27.70
N ALA A 61 24.17 9.64 -28.22
CA ALA A 61 25.37 10.04 -27.49
C ALA A 61 25.21 11.43 -26.86
N GLU A 62 25.71 11.64 -25.64
CA GLU A 62 25.67 12.94 -24.96
C GLU A 62 26.54 13.95 -25.71
N ALA A 63 25.88 15.01 -26.19
CA ALA A 63 26.52 16.09 -26.93
C ALA A 63 26.80 17.31 -26.04
N GLY A 64 26.05 17.47 -24.95
CA GLY A 64 26.26 18.53 -23.96
C GLY A 64 24.97 18.95 -23.26
N ARG A 65 25.02 20.10 -22.58
CA ARG A 65 23.88 20.70 -21.88
C ARG A 65 23.67 22.15 -22.29
N THR A 66 22.42 22.59 -22.38
CA THR A 66 22.11 23.98 -22.73
C THR A 66 22.51 24.94 -21.61
N ASP A 67 22.97 26.13 -22.01
CA ASP A 67 23.35 27.20 -21.10
C ASP A 67 22.13 27.98 -20.55
N THR A 68 22.38 29.08 -19.83
CA THR A 68 21.33 29.95 -19.26
C THR A 68 20.49 30.67 -20.32
N ALA A 69 20.94 30.73 -21.57
CA ALA A 69 20.18 31.23 -22.71
C ALA A 69 19.49 30.10 -23.49
N GLY A 70 19.51 28.87 -22.96
CA GLY A 70 18.92 27.69 -23.60
C GLY A 70 19.68 27.26 -24.86
N SER A 71 20.96 27.62 -24.98
CA SER A 71 21.75 27.39 -26.18
C SER A 71 22.84 26.34 -25.95
N LEU A 72 23.15 25.56 -26.98
CA LEU A 72 24.31 24.67 -27.03
C LEU A 72 24.94 24.72 -28.41
N ALA A 73 26.27 24.86 -28.48
CA ALA A 73 27.00 24.72 -29.73
C ALA A 73 27.44 23.26 -29.93
N LEU A 74 27.19 22.74 -31.13
CA LEU A 74 27.49 21.37 -31.54
C LEU A 74 28.48 21.37 -32.70
N ASP A 75 29.50 20.52 -32.57
CA ASP A 75 30.44 20.21 -33.63
C ASP A 75 29.90 19.04 -34.47
N VAL A 76 29.42 19.35 -35.68
CA VAL A 76 28.88 18.36 -36.62
C VAL A 76 29.95 18.04 -37.66
N SER A 77 30.47 16.81 -37.61
CA SER A 77 31.58 16.38 -38.48
C SER A 77 31.14 15.91 -39.87
N SER A 78 29.87 15.59 -40.07
CA SER A 78 29.33 15.04 -41.31
C SER A 78 27.91 15.53 -41.57
N SER A 79 27.57 15.79 -42.82
CA SER A 79 26.19 16.07 -43.19
C SER A 79 25.37 14.79 -43.20
N GLY A 80 24.16 14.81 -42.64
CA GLY A 80 23.29 13.62 -42.60
C GLY A 80 22.01 13.84 -41.83
N GLU A 81 21.12 12.85 -41.87
CA GLU A 81 20.01 12.74 -40.93
C GLU A 81 20.55 12.23 -39.59
N HIS A 82 20.16 12.91 -38.52
CA HIS A 82 20.53 12.59 -37.15
C HIS A 82 19.28 12.55 -36.28
N GLN A 83 19.33 11.76 -35.21
CA GLN A 83 18.34 11.84 -34.14
C GLN A 83 18.84 12.81 -33.08
N LEU A 84 18.11 13.90 -32.88
CA LEU A 84 18.38 14.83 -31.80
C LEU A 84 17.34 14.64 -30.70
N GLU A 85 17.80 14.44 -29.48
CA GLU A 85 16.96 14.27 -28.31
C GLU A 85 17.34 15.30 -27.25
N LEU A 86 16.34 16.03 -26.74
CA LEU A 86 16.50 16.97 -25.64
C LEU A 86 15.75 16.45 -24.43
N LYS A 87 16.39 16.51 -23.27
CA LYS A 87 15.83 16.10 -21.98
C LYS A 87 16.12 17.12 -20.90
N VAL A 88 15.11 17.54 -20.17
CA VAL A 88 15.26 18.24 -18.90
C VAL A 88 14.59 17.40 -17.82
N GLU A 89 15.25 17.20 -16.69
CA GLU A 89 14.72 16.45 -15.55
C GLU A 89 15.08 17.20 -14.27
N GLN A 90 14.12 17.33 -13.36
CA GLN A 90 14.26 18.01 -12.07
C GLN A 90 14.18 16.99 -10.93
N GLU A 91 14.68 17.36 -9.75
CA GLU A 91 14.72 16.48 -8.57
C GLU A 91 13.32 16.02 -8.09
N ASP A 92 12.26 16.78 -8.34
CA ASP A 92 10.87 16.42 -8.00
C ASP A 92 10.22 15.46 -9.02
N GLY A 93 11.04 14.97 -9.96
CA GLY A 93 10.68 14.06 -11.02
C GLY A 93 10.16 14.77 -12.27
N VAL A 94 9.86 16.07 -12.24
CA VAL A 94 9.39 16.82 -13.43
C VAL A 94 10.36 16.62 -14.58
N PHE A 95 9.86 16.30 -15.78
CA PHE A 95 10.71 16.24 -16.97
C PHE A 95 10.01 16.79 -18.21
N SER A 96 10.81 17.17 -19.21
CA SER A 96 10.35 17.38 -20.58
C SER A 96 11.31 16.73 -21.56
N ARG A 97 10.75 16.16 -22.63
CA ARG A 97 11.48 15.37 -23.62
C ARG A 97 10.92 15.60 -25.02
N ASP A 98 11.83 15.80 -25.96
CA ASP A 98 11.52 15.81 -27.39
C ASP A 98 12.58 15.04 -28.17
N VAL A 99 12.16 14.36 -29.23
CA VAL A 99 13.01 13.55 -30.10
C VAL A 99 12.64 13.87 -31.55
N GLN A 100 13.57 14.47 -32.28
CA GLN A 100 13.38 14.89 -33.66
C GLN A 100 14.41 14.26 -34.59
N SER A 101 13.98 13.90 -35.79
CA SER A 101 14.89 13.60 -36.90
C SER A 101 15.22 14.89 -37.61
N ILE A 102 16.50 15.27 -37.63
CA ILE A 102 16.96 16.51 -38.23
C ILE A 102 18.14 16.26 -39.17
N ARG A 103 18.18 17.02 -40.26
CA ARG A 103 19.33 17.04 -41.14
C ARG A 103 20.33 18.07 -40.66
N LEU A 104 21.53 17.65 -40.26
CA LEU A 104 22.62 18.53 -39.86
C LEU A 104 23.65 18.68 -40.98
N THR A 105 24.36 19.81 -41.01
CA THR A 105 25.47 20.07 -41.95
C THR A 105 26.67 20.69 -41.23
N PRO A 106 27.91 20.43 -41.68
CA PRO A 106 29.12 21.05 -41.12
C PRO A 106 29.21 22.57 -41.32
N ASP A 107 28.39 23.15 -42.20
CA ASP A 107 28.37 24.60 -42.47
C ASP A 107 27.70 25.44 -41.39
N GLY A 108 27.32 24.83 -40.25
CA GLY A 108 26.67 25.49 -39.13
C GLY A 108 25.24 25.92 -39.46
N GLN A 109 24.30 25.59 -38.57
CA GLN A 109 22.92 26.02 -38.67
C GLN A 109 22.33 26.27 -37.29
N GLU A 110 21.27 27.05 -37.21
CA GLU A 110 20.49 27.18 -35.98
C GLU A 110 19.35 26.17 -36.00
N VAL A 111 19.26 25.33 -34.97
CA VAL A 111 18.17 24.37 -34.78
C VAL A 111 17.39 24.80 -33.55
N ALA A 112 16.18 25.31 -33.78
CA ALA A 112 15.27 25.72 -32.72
C ALA A 112 14.36 24.55 -32.32
N ILE A 113 14.29 24.27 -31.02
CA ILE A 113 13.52 23.15 -30.46
C ILE A 113 12.65 23.70 -29.35
N SER A 114 11.36 23.38 -29.43
CA SER A 114 10.39 23.75 -28.40
C SER A 114 10.11 22.52 -27.53
N LEU A 115 10.53 22.55 -26.27
CA LEU A 115 10.16 21.49 -25.32
C LEU A 115 8.79 21.77 -24.71
N PRO A 116 7.91 20.77 -24.57
CA PRO A 116 6.64 20.96 -23.91
C PRO A 116 6.84 21.32 -22.44
N ARG A 117 6.00 22.21 -21.91
CA ARG A 117 6.03 22.61 -20.51
C ARG A 117 5.29 21.55 -19.67
N PRO A 118 5.94 20.98 -18.65
CA PRO A 118 5.28 20.06 -17.74
C PRO A 118 4.20 20.79 -16.94
N VAL A 119 3.06 20.12 -16.72
CA VAL A 119 2.07 20.56 -15.73
C VAL A 119 2.52 20.13 -14.34
N ARG A 120 2.07 20.82 -13.29
CA ARG A 120 2.24 20.34 -11.92
C ARG A 120 0.99 19.64 -11.41
N MET A 121 1.20 18.48 -10.80
CA MET A 121 0.19 17.83 -9.96
C MET A 121 0.02 18.64 -8.68
N LEU A 122 -1.23 18.95 -8.36
CA LEU A 122 -1.63 19.68 -7.17
C LEU A 122 -2.03 18.69 -6.06
N PRO A 123 -2.15 19.14 -4.80
CA PRO A 123 -2.74 18.30 -3.76
C PRO A 123 -4.11 17.76 -4.19
N PRO A 124 -4.44 16.50 -3.85
CA PRO A 124 -5.71 15.91 -4.23
C PRO A 124 -6.87 16.67 -3.59
N LEU A 125 -7.98 16.80 -4.31
CA LEU A 125 -9.19 17.46 -3.83
C LEU A 125 -9.90 16.62 -2.76
N GLN A 126 -9.77 15.29 -2.86
CA GLN A 126 -10.36 14.34 -1.93
C GLN A 126 -9.55 13.05 -1.93
N VAL A 127 -9.37 12.45 -0.74
CA VAL A 127 -8.76 11.13 -0.59
C VAL A 127 -9.60 10.35 0.42
N THR A 128 -10.10 9.20 0.00
CA THR A 128 -10.85 8.26 0.82
C THR A 128 -10.24 6.86 0.71
N THR A 129 -10.84 5.86 1.34
CA THR A 129 -10.42 4.47 1.20
C THR A 129 -10.76 3.86 -0.17
N SER A 130 -11.60 4.51 -0.97
CA SER A 130 -12.06 4.00 -2.28
C SER A 130 -12.02 5.03 -3.41
N LEU A 131 -11.62 6.27 -3.13
CA LEU A 131 -11.53 7.37 -4.08
C LEU A 131 -10.24 8.18 -3.88
N VAL A 132 -9.59 8.53 -4.99
CA VAL A 132 -8.62 9.63 -5.03
C VAL A 132 -9.07 10.61 -6.11
N HIS A 133 -9.37 11.86 -5.72
CA HIS A 133 -9.70 12.94 -6.65
C HIS A 133 -8.45 13.78 -6.91
N LEU A 134 -7.83 13.53 -8.07
CA LEU A 134 -6.62 14.18 -8.52
C LEU A 134 -6.93 15.55 -9.13
N ASN A 135 -5.97 16.45 -9.09
CA ASN A 135 -6.04 17.78 -9.67
C ASN A 135 -4.63 18.20 -10.16
N TRP A 136 -4.55 18.90 -11.29
CA TRP A 136 -3.30 19.38 -11.86
C TRP A 136 -3.47 20.75 -12.53
N GLN A 137 -2.35 21.37 -12.89
CA GLN A 137 -2.38 22.63 -13.62
C GLN A 137 -2.82 22.42 -15.08
N ARG A 138 -3.60 23.36 -15.60
CA ARG A 138 -3.91 23.43 -17.03
C ARG A 138 -2.62 23.59 -17.86
N SER A 139 -2.55 22.86 -18.98
CA SER A 139 -1.45 22.95 -19.93
C SER A 139 -1.46 24.28 -20.66
N GLN A 140 -0.27 24.77 -20.97
CA GLN A 140 -0.06 25.96 -21.80
C GLN A 140 0.40 25.60 -23.21
N GLU A 141 0.47 24.30 -23.53
CA GLU A 141 0.86 23.82 -24.85
C GLU A 141 -0.18 24.24 -25.91
N ARG A 142 0.27 25.02 -26.90
CA ARG A 142 -0.58 25.39 -28.04
C ARG A 142 -0.93 24.18 -28.89
N GLY A 143 -0.01 23.22 -28.97
CA GLY A 143 -0.17 21.96 -29.68
C GLY A 143 -0.76 20.85 -28.82
N PHE A 144 -1.30 21.15 -27.63
CA PHE A 144 -1.88 20.16 -26.72
C PHE A 144 -2.72 19.12 -27.45
N ARG A 145 -2.41 17.85 -27.19
CA ARG A 145 -3.13 16.70 -27.72
C ARG A 145 -3.92 16.00 -26.63
N GLU A 146 -3.24 15.60 -25.55
CA GLU A 146 -3.86 14.85 -24.47
C GLU A 146 -3.07 14.90 -23.16
N TYR A 147 -3.79 14.70 -22.06
CA TYR A 147 -3.26 14.26 -20.79
C TYR A 147 -3.31 12.74 -20.70
N LYS A 148 -2.27 12.14 -20.13
CA LYS A 148 -2.29 10.76 -19.64
C LYS A 148 -1.94 10.74 -18.17
N VAL A 149 -2.77 10.11 -17.36
CA VAL A 149 -2.54 9.98 -15.92
C VAL A 149 -2.18 8.54 -15.61
N TYR A 150 -1.06 8.38 -14.92
CA TYR A 150 -0.56 7.09 -14.50
C TYR A 150 -0.52 7.01 -12.98
N ALA A 151 -0.78 5.81 -12.46
CA ALA A 151 -0.67 5.47 -11.06
C ALA A 151 0.35 4.34 -10.85
N ASN A 152 1.06 4.36 -9.72
CA ASN A 152 1.93 3.27 -9.30
C ASN A 152 1.95 3.13 -7.76
N PHE A 153 2.44 2.00 -7.26
CA PHE A 153 2.68 1.74 -5.85
C PHE A 153 4.12 2.05 -5.41
N THR A 154 4.97 2.51 -6.34
CA THR A 154 6.34 2.94 -6.07
C THR A 154 6.58 4.36 -6.61
N PRO A 155 7.47 5.15 -5.97
CA PRO A 155 7.75 6.52 -6.41
C PRO A 155 8.53 6.58 -7.72
N ALA A 156 9.30 5.54 -8.07
CA ALA A 156 10.12 5.53 -9.28
C ALA A 156 9.35 4.90 -10.44
N PHE A 157 8.56 5.71 -11.15
CA PHE A 157 7.79 5.24 -12.30
C PHE A 157 7.64 6.26 -13.43
N ASP A 158 7.42 5.73 -14.63
CA ASP A 158 7.20 6.44 -15.87
C ASP A 158 6.01 5.87 -16.65
N GLU A 159 5.86 6.27 -17.91
CA GLU A 159 4.78 5.80 -18.79
C GLU A 159 4.87 4.30 -19.14
N LYS A 160 6.03 3.65 -18.96
CA LYS A 160 6.27 2.25 -19.36
C LYS A 160 5.93 1.27 -18.25
N ASN A 161 6.14 1.66 -17.00
CA ASN A 161 5.91 0.81 -15.83
C ASN A 161 4.74 1.27 -14.94
N GLY A 162 4.16 2.44 -15.20
CA GLY A 162 2.94 2.92 -14.55
C GLY A 162 1.67 2.26 -15.09
N THR A 163 0.62 2.22 -14.28
CA THR A 163 -0.72 1.85 -14.74
C THR A 163 -1.44 3.08 -15.28
N LEU A 164 -1.81 3.09 -16.55
CA LEU A 164 -2.62 4.16 -17.15
C LEU A 164 -4.04 4.13 -16.54
N VAL A 165 -4.45 5.21 -15.89
CA VAL A 165 -5.74 5.33 -15.21
C VAL A 165 -6.69 6.35 -15.84
N PHE A 166 -6.17 7.29 -16.64
CA PHE A 166 -6.99 8.29 -17.33
C PHE A 166 -6.31 8.81 -18.61
N VAL A 167 -7.12 9.13 -19.61
CA VAL A 167 -6.73 9.88 -20.82
C VAL A 167 -7.77 10.98 -21.05
N GLY A 168 -7.31 12.23 -21.17
CA GLY A 168 -8.17 13.38 -21.46
C GLY A 168 -7.65 14.17 -22.65
N THR A 169 -8.49 14.42 -23.65
CA THR A 169 -8.12 15.14 -24.88
C THR A 169 -8.57 16.61 -24.87
N ASP A 170 -9.22 17.05 -23.80
CA ASP A 170 -9.59 18.43 -23.56
C ASP A 170 -8.60 19.05 -22.58
N VAL A 171 -7.97 20.15 -22.98
CA VAL A 171 -6.96 20.87 -22.18
C VAL A 171 -7.57 21.47 -20.91
N ASP A 172 -8.88 21.72 -20.89
CA ASP A 172 -9.57 22.29 -19.74
C ASP A 172 -9.94 21.22 -18.69
N VAL A 173 -9.76 19.93 -18.99
CA VAL A 173 -9.91 18.84 -18.02
C VAL A 173 -8.64 18.74 -17.17
N VAL A 174 -8.75 19.22 -15.93
CA VAL A 174 -7.62 19.37 -14.99
C VAL A 174 -7.77 18.54 -13.71
N ASP A 175 -8.81 17.70 -13.63
CA ASP A 175 -9.06 16.83 -12.49
C ASP A 175 -9.60 15.46 -12.94
N PHE A 176 -9.47 14.46 -12.06
CA PHE A 176 -9.95 13.11 -12.31
C PHE A 176 -10.23 12.36 -11.01
N GLN A 177 -11.38 11.67 -10.94
CA GLN A 177 -11.75 10.81 -9.82
C GLN A 177 -11.40 9.35 -10.11
N LEU A 178 -10.34 8.86 -9.45
CA LEU A 178 -9.96 7.46 -9.52
C LEU A 178 -10.80 6.64 -8.53
N THR A 179 -11.69 5.82 -9.06
CA THR A 179 -12.47 4.80 -8.33
C THR A 179 -12.56 3.51 -9.13
N GLY A 180 -12.77 2.37 -8.47
CA GLY A 180 -13.20 1.13 -9.12
C GLY A 180 -12.22 0.45 -10.10
N ILE A 181 -11.05 1.03 -10.39
CA ILE A 181 -10.04 0.41 -11.26
C ILE A 181 -9.32 -0.70 -10.49
N ASN A 182 -9.25 -1.89 -11.10
CA ASN A 182 -8.55 -3.04 -10.55
C ASN A 182 -7.19 -3.24 -11.25
N HIS A 183 -6.16 -3.56 -10.46
CA HIS A 183 -4.85 -4.00 -10.92
C HIS A 183 -4.53 -5.35 -10.26
N GLY A 184 -4.22 -6.38 -11.07
CA GLY A 184 -4.02 -7.74 -10.55
C GLY A 184 -5.27 -8.34 -9.87
N GLY A 185 -6.47 -7.94 -10.30
CA GLY A 185 -7.75 -8.39 -9.71
C GLY A 185 -8.16 -7.70 -8.41
N LEU A 186 -7.40 -6.69 -7.96
CA LEU A 186 -7.68 -5.93 -6.74
C LEU A 186 -7.82 -4.43 -7.01
N PRO A 187 -8.66 -3.69 -6.27
CA PRO A 187 -8.77 -2.25 -6.43
C PRO A 187 -7.43 -1.54 -6.21
N ILE A 188 -7.09 -0.59 -7.10
CA ILE A 188 -5.91 0.27 -6.93
C ILE A 188 -6.07 1.16 -5.70
N VAL A 189 -7.24 1.79 -5.57
CA VAL A 189 -7.59 2.59 -4.40
C VAL A 189 -8.26 1.69 -3.37
N ALA A 190 -7.59 1.53 -2.24
CA ALA A 190 -8.05 0.80 -1.08
C ALA A 190 -7.50 1.50 0.18
N ALA A 191 -8.02 1.18 1.36
CA ALA A 191 -7.47 1.66 2.62
C ALA A 191 -5.97 1.32 2.76
N ARG A 192 -5.22 2.20 3.44
CA ARG A 192 -3.80 2.00 3.80
C ARG A 192 -2.86 1.79 2.61
N ARG A 193 -3.06 2.55 1.53
CA ARG A 193 -2.27 2.46 0.31
C ARG A 193 -1.44 3.71 0.10
N ASP A 194 -0.17 3.51 -0.22
CA ASP A 194 0.67 4.53 -0.85
C ASP A 194 0.47 4.41 -2.36
N LEU A 195 0.07 5.53 -2.97
CA LEU A 195 -0.14 5.67 -4.39
C LEU A 195 0.68 6.84 -4.89
N TYR A 196 1.31 6.67 -6.04
CA TYR A 196 2.09 7.70 -6.70
C TYR A 196 1.45 7.99 -8.05
N PHE A 197 1.24 9.26 -8.35
CA PHE A 197 0.55 9.72 -9.54
C PHE A 197 1.41 10.66 -10.36
N ARG A 198 1.20 10.60 -11.67
CA ARG A 198 1.89 11.46 -12.63
C ARG A 198 0.99 11.75 -13.82
N VAL A 199 0.98 13.01 -14.25
CA VAL A 199 0.32 13.45 -15.49
C VAL A 199 1.40 13.67 -16.54
N PHE A 200 1.19 13.11 -17.72
CA PHE A 200 1.98 13.40 -18.90
C PHE A 200 1.15 14.25 -19.85
N VAL A 201 1.74 15.32 -20.33
CA VAL A 201 1.20 16.18 -21.39
C VAL A 201 1.85 15.72 -22.68
N LEU A 202 1.03 15.37 -23.67
CA LEU A 202 1.48 15.04 -25.00
C LEU A 202 1.05 16.16 -25.95
N ASP A 203 1.97 16.58 -26.81
CA ASP A 203 1.69 17.47 -27.93
C ASP A 203 1.38 16.64 -29.21
N LYS A 204 0.86 17.30 -30.25
CA LYS A 204 0.56 16.75 -31.56
C LYS A 204 1.80 16.29 -32.33
N ASP A 205 2.95 16.92 -32.08
CA ASP A 205 4.23 16.52 -32.68
C ASP A 205 4.83 15.25 -32.04
N GLY A 206 4.25 14.79 -30.92
CA GLY A 206 4.69 13.60 -30.19
C GLY A 206 5.67 13.90 -29.06
N SER A 207 6.08 15.16 -28.87
CA SER A 207 6.82 15.59 -27.70
C SER A 207 6.00 15.41 -26.43
N MET A 208 6.67 15.23 -25.30
CA MET A 208 6.00 14.97 -24.03
C MET A 208 6.68 15.61 -22.82
N ALA A 209 5.88 16.01 -21.85
CA ALA A 209 6.35 16.47 -20.55
C ALA A 209 5.62 15.75 -19.42
N GLY A 210 6.37 15.31 -18.40
CA GLY A 210 5.83 14.64 -17.22
C GLY A 210 5.80 15.58 -16.02
N SER A 211 4.70 15.58 -15.27
CA SER A 211 4.56 16.35 -14.03
C SER A 211 5.53 15.91 -12.94
N ASN A 212 5.53 16.62 -11.81
CA ASN A 212 6.07 16.10 -10.55
C ASN A 212 5.32 14.83 -10.15
N ILE A 213 5.93 14.05 -9.26
CA ILE A 213 5.31 12.85 -8.70
C ILE A 213 4.49 13.25 -7.48
N LEU A 214 3.19 12.98 -7.52
CA LEU A 214 2.29 13.19 -6.39
C LEU A 214 2.17 11.90 -5.57
N HIS A 215 2.59 11.94 -4.32
CA HIS A 215 2.36 10.86 -3.35
C HIS A 215 1.03 11.10 -2.61
N VAL A 216 0.19 10.07 -2.57
CA VAL A 216 -1.07 10.04 -1.82
C VAL A 216 -1.08 8.81 -0.94
N ARG A 217 -1.33 9.01 0.36
CA ARG A 217 -1.62 7.93 1.32
C ARG A 217 -3.12 7.90 1.60
N THR A 218 -3.79 6.80 1.28
CA THR A 218 -5.22 6.64 1.64
C THR A 218 -5.38 6.41 3.15
N PRO A 219 -6.51 6.83 3.75
CA PRO A 219 -6.79 6.63 5.17
C PRO A 219 -6.74 5.15 5.60
N ASN A 220 -6.60 4.95 6.90
CA ASN A 220 -6.70 3.62 7.49
C ASN A 220 -8.14 3.09 7.47
N TRP A 221 -9.11 3.95 7.73
CA TRP A 221 -10.54 3.64 7.75
C TRP A 221 -11.36 4.83 7.25
N GLU A 222 -12.41 4.54 6.47
CA GLU A 222 -13.32 5.58 5.97
C GLU A 222 -14.08 6.27 7.10
N ASN A 223 -14.49 5.47 8.09
CA ASN A 223 -15.39 5.84 9.15
C ASN A 223 -14.68 6.05 10.50
N GLU A 224 -13.37 6.32 10.51
CA GLU A 224 -12.58 6.48 11.74
C GLU A 224 -13.17 7.56 12.68
N HIS A 225 -13.76 8.61 12.12
CA HIS A 225 -14.45 9.66 12.86
C HIS A 225 -15.71 9.18 13.63
N ASN A 226 -16.24 8.01 13.29
CA ASN A 226 -17.39 7.40 13.97
C ASN A 226 -17.00 6.43 15.08
N PHE A 227 -15.70 6.23 15.34
CA PHE A 227 -15.27 5.30 16.38
C PHE A 227 -15.66 5.80 17.77
N THR A 228 -16.33 4.94 18.52
CA THR A 228 -16.77 5.18 19.91
C THR A 228 -16.11 4.24 20.90
N ARG A 229 -15.21 3.37 20.44
CA ARG A 229 -14.46 2.39 21.24
C ARG A 229 -12.99 2.48 20.94
N PHE A 230 -12.22 2.65 22.00
CA PHE A 230 -10.77 2.70 21.98
C PHE A 230 -10.31 1.75 23.06
N TYR A 231 -9.49 0.76 22.69
CA TYR A 231 -8.89 -0.14 23.65
C TYR A 231 -7.40 -0.22 23.39
N ARG A 232 -6.65 -0.40 24.46
CA ARG A 232 -5.28 -0.90 24.43
C ARG A 232 -5.29 -2.36 24.86
N LEU A 233 -4.64 -3.20 24.07
CA LEU A 233 -4.34 -4.57 24.45
C LEU A 233 -2.96 -4.63 25.12
N THR A 234 -2.92 -5.22 26.31
CA THR A 234 -1.66 -5.51 27.00
C THR A 234 -1.53 -7.01 27.16
N ARG A 235 -0.45 -7.58 26.62
CA ARG A 235 -0.19 -9.01 26.77
C ARG A 235 0.13 -9.32 28.23
N GLU A 236 -0.73 -10.09 28.89
CA GLU A 236 -0.47 -10.57 30.25
C GLU A 236 0.30 -11.88 30.22
N ARG A 237 -0.07 -12.77 29.29
CA ARG A 237 0.50 -14.11 29.19
C ARG A 237 0.54 -14.58 27.75
N ASN A 238 1.48 -15.48 27.47
CA ASN A 238 1.52 -16.23 26.24
C ASN A 238 2.06 -17.64 26.48
N PHE A 239 1.61 -18.59 25.68
CA PHE A 239 2.12 -19.95 25.70
C PHE A 239 1.93 -20.61 24.35
N ALA A 240 2.82 -21.53 24.02
CA ALA A 240 2.67 -22.37 22.84
C ALA A 240 1.68 -23.50 23.15
N GLY A 241 0.76 -23.75 22.23
CA GLY A 241 -0.08 -24.93 22.22
C GLY A 241 0.78 -26.17 22.02
N ALA A 242 0.36 -27.29 22.60
CA ALA A 242 1.04 -28.57 22.42
C ALA A 242 0.99 -29.08 20.97
N ARG A 243 0.01 -28.61 20.19
CA ARG A 243 -0.30 -28.95 18.80
C ARG A 243 -0.99 -27.76 18.13
N PRO A 244 -1.21 -27.80 16.81
CA PRO A 244 -2.09 -26.87 16.14
C PRO A 244 -3.47 -26.76 16.82
N ILE A 245 -3.86 -25.54 17.19
CA ILE A 245 -5.12 -25.16 17.80
C ILE A 245 -6.01 -24.58 16.70
N PHE A 246 -7.19 -25.18 16.56
CA PHE A 246 -8.21 -24.81 15.58
C PHE A 246 -9.46 -24.22 16.22
N GLY A 247 -9.43 -23.92 17.52
CA GLY A 247 -10.55 -23.30 18.21
C GLY A 247 -10.23 -22.98 19.65
N VAL A 248 -10.81 -21.90 20.16
CA VAL A 248 -10.70 -21.50 21.57
C VAL A 248 -12.07 -21.01 22.05
N ALA A 249 -12.48 -21.45 23.23
CA ALA A 249 -13.71 -20.99 23.87
C ALA A 249 -13.49 -20.80 25.37
N PHE A 250 -14.31 -19.97 26.02
CA PHE A 250 -14.34 -19.84 27.46
C PHE A 250 -15.72 -20.22 27.98
N ASP A 251 -15.79 -21.20 28.88
CA ASP A 251 -17.07 -21.74 29.38
C ASP A 251 -17.65 -20.95 30.58
N GLY A 252 -17.03 -19.83 30.94
CA GLY A 252 -17.32 -19.07 32.16
C GLY A 252 -16.41 -19.43 33.34
N THR A 253 -15.74 -20.58 33.28
CA THR A 253 -14.86 -21.09 34.37
C THR A 253 -13.50 -21.57 33.88
N ALA A 254 -13.40 -22.03 32.63
CA ALA A 254 -12.20 -22.63 32.05
C ALA A 254 -12.08 -22.32 30.56
N LEU A 255 -10.85 -22.36 30.06
CA LEU A 255 -10.55 -22.25 28.63
C LEU A 255 -10.63 -23.63 27.99
N TRP A 256 -11.23 -23.70 26.82
CA TRP A 256 -11.25 -24.87 25.96
C TRP A 256 -10.40 -24.62 24.73
N PHE A 257 -9.58 -25.60 24.37
CA PHE A 257 -8.80 -25.61 23.14
C PHE A 257 -9.14 -26.84 22.31
N LEU A 258 -9.32 -26.64 21.01
CA LEU A 258 -9.48 -27.72 20.05
C LEU A 258 -8.15 -27.95 19.33
N TYR A 259 -7.48 -29.06 19.64
CA TYR A 259 -6.25 -29.46 18.99
C TYR A 259 -6.51 -30.45 17.86
N ARG A 260 -5.69 -30.36 16.81
CA ARG A 260 -5.66 -31.33 15.69
C ARG A 260 -4.30 -32.00 15.60
N GLU A 261 -4.31 -33.31 15.37
CA GLU A 261 -3.17 -34.10 14.90
C GLU A 261 -3.55 -34.75 13.59
N GLU A 262 -2.82 -34.39 12.55
CA GLU A 262 -2.95 -35.00 11.23
C GLU A 262 -2.30 -36.39 11.25
N VAL A 263 -3.10 -37.42 11.03
CA VAL A 263 -2.65 -38.82 11.12
C VAL A 263 -2.34 -39.42 9.74
N GLY A 264 -2.89 -38.84 8.67
CA GLY A 264 -2.76 -39.35 7.32
C GLY A 264 -3.06 -38.30 6.25
N GLY A 265 -3.55 -38.75 5.09
CA GLY A 265 -3.94 -37.89 3.99
C GLY A 265 -5.30 -37.22 4.20
N MET A 266 -5.70 -36.43 3.21
CA MET A 266 -6.91 -35.60 3.19
C MET A 266 -8.24 -36.28 3.55
N TYR A 267 -8.34 -37.61 3.43
CA TYR A 267 -9.55 -38.38 3.73
C TYR A 267 -9.39 -39.29 4.96
N ASP A 268 -8.21 -39.30 5.57
CA ASP A 268 -7.98 -40.05 6.79
C ASP A 268 -8.55 -39.26 7.98
N ASN A 269 -9.03 -39.98 8.98
CA ASN A 269 -9.51 -39.34 10.20
C ASN A 269 -8.36 -38.66 10.93
N ASP A 270 -8.51 -37.37 11.19
CA ASP A 270 -7.62 -36.67 12.10
C ASP A 270 -7.96 -36.99 13.55
N ARG A 271 -6.94 -36.99 14.39
CA ARG A 271 -7.12 -37.09 15.85
C ARG A 271 -7.35 -35.71 16.42
N LEU A 272 -8.54 -35.50 16.95
CA LEU A 272 -8.96 -34.25 17.55
C LEU A 272 -9.01 -34.38 19.07
N LYS A 273 -8.64 -33.30 19.77
CA LYS A 273 -8.75 -33.22 21.22
C LYS A 273 -9.39 -31.92 21.66
N LEU A 274 -10.47 -32.01 22.42
CA LEU A 274 -10.96 -30.92 23.25
C LEU A 274 -10.22 -30.98 24.59
N VAL A 275 -9.52 -29.90 24.92
CA VAL A 275 -8.74 -29.81 26.16
C VAL A 275 -9.22 -28.62 26.96
N ARG A 276 -9.76 -28.90 28.14
CA ARG A 276 -10.18 -27.92 29.13
C ARG A 276 -9.00 -27.57 30.02
N ARG A 277 -8.69 -26.29 30.16
CA ARG A 277 -7.57 -25.77 30.96
C ARG A 277 -8.04 -24.73 31.95
N ASP A 278 -7.38 -24.74 33.10
CA ASP A 278 -7.51 -23.67 34.09
C ASP A 278 -7.05 -22.34 33.47
N PRO A 279 -7.85 -21.26 33.56
CA PRO A 279 -7.56 -20.02 32.85
C PRO A 279 -6.34 -19.28 33.40
N GLU A 280 -5.94 -19.58 34.64
CA GLU A 280 -4.84 -18.88 35.32
C GLU A 280 -3.51 -19.65 35.22
N THR A 281 -3.55 -20.94 35.53
CA THR A 281 -2.38 -21.83 35.58
C THR A 281 -2.15 -22.59 34.27
N LEU A 282 -3.16 -22.64 33.39
CA LEU A 282 -3.18 -23.43 32.15
C LEU A 282 -3.04 -24.94 32.38
N GLN A 283 -3.20 -25.39 33.62
CA GLN A 283 -3.24 -26.81 33.96
C GLN A 283 -4.37 -27.49 33.18
N VAL A 284 -4.09 -28.67 32.62
CA VAL A 284 -5.12 -29.50 31.97
C VAL A 284 -6.07 -30.00 33.05
N LEU A 285 -7.33 -29.60 32.93
CA LEU A 285 -8.42 -30.04 33.80
C LEU A 285 -9.14 -31.26 33.22
N LYS A 286 -9.18 -31.35 31.88
CA LYS A 286 -9.85 -32.43 31.16
C LYS A 286 -9.37 -32.55 29.72
N GLU A 287 -9.36 -33.77 29.21
CA GLU A 287 -9.19 -34.05 27.78
C GLU A 287 -10.30 -34.97 27.28
N ILE A 288 -10.77 -34.71 26.06
CA ILE A 288 -11.71 -35.55 25.33
C ILE A 288 -11.12 -35.73 23.93
N ALA A 289 -10.84 -36.98 23.55
CA ALA A 289 -10.33 -37.31 22.23
C ALA A 289 -11.45 -37.90 21.36
N PHE A 290 -11.43 -37.54 20.08
CA PHE A 290 -12.35 -38.07 19.08
C PHE A 290 -11.70 -37.97 17.69
N GLU A 291 -12.34 -38.54 16.69
CA GLU A 291 -11.85 -38.56 15.32
C GLU A 291 -12.88 -37.93 14.38
N ASP A 292 -12.40 -37.14 13.42
CA ASP A 292 -13.21 -36.63 12.31
C ASP A 292 -12.25 -36.38 11.13
N TYR A 293 -12.67 -36.69 9.90
CA TYR A 293 -11.88 -36.46 8.69
C TYR A 293 -11.94 -35.00 8.21
N ARG A 294 -12.83 -34.19 8.81
CA ARG A 294 -13.03 -32.79 8.41
C ARG A 294 -12.15 -31.85 9.19
N LEU A 295 -11.77 -30.74 8.57
CA LEU A 295 -10.91 -29.75 9.19
C LEU A 295 -11.71 -28.86 10.16
N PRO A 296 -11.43 -28.87 11.47
CA PRO A 296 -12.09 -27.93 12.37
C PRO A 296 -11.69 -26.47 12.08
N ARG A 297 -12.62 -25.52 12.18
CA ARG A 297 -12.42 -24.08 11.96
C ARG A 297 -13.18 -23.24 12.99
N GLY A 298 -12.60 -23.10 14.17
CA GLY A 298 -13.17 -22.35 15.28
C GLY A 298 -14.01 -23.20 16.23
N MET A 299 -14.19 -22.67 17.44
CA MET A 299 -14.98 -23.27 18.50
C MET A 299 -15.57 -22.14 19.35
N THR A 300 -16.78 -22.33 19.89
CA THR A 300 -17.37 -21.39 20.85
C THR A 300 -18.19 -22.13 21.91
N TRP A 301 -18.63 -21.42 22.94
CA TRP A 301 -19.45 -21.93 24.03
C TRP A 301 -20.78 -21.18 24.07
N ASP A 302 -21.89 -21.91 24.04
CA ASP A 302 -23.23 -21.30 24.02
C ASP A 302 -23.86 -21.11 25.42
N GLY A 303 -23.19 -21.57 26.48
CA GLY A 303 -23.74 -21.64 27.83
C GLY A 303 -24.04 -23.07 28.31
N ALA A 304 -24.11 -24.05 27.40
CA ALA A 304 -24.40 -25.45 27.71
C ALA A 304 -23.54 -26.46 26.93
N SER A 305 -23.18 -26.16 25.68
CA SER A 305 -22.43 -27.03 24.76
C SER A 305 -21.29 -26.28 24.08
N LEU A 306 -20.26 -27.04 23.70
CA LEU A 306 -19.19 -26.54 22.83
C LEU A 306 -19.63 -26.71 21.38
N TRP A 307 -19.65 -25.62 20.61
CA TRP A 307 -19.88 -25.66 19.18
C TRP A 307 -18.55 -25.67 18.45
N VAL A 308 -18.44 -26.50 17.41
CA VAL A 308 -17.29 -26.56 16.52
C VAL A 308 -17.80 -26.53 15.08
N TYR A 309 -17.14 -25.72 14.25
CA TYR A 309 -17.36 -25.76 12.81
C TYR A 309 -16.34 -26.71 12.18
N PHE A 310 -16.79 -27.58 11.28
CA PHE A 310 -15.97 -28.48 10.49
C PHE A 310 -16.12 -28.14 9.02
N ASP A 311 -15.00 -27.93 8.33
CA ASP A 311 -14.95 -27.68 6.89
C ASP A 311 -14.61 -28.96 6.11
N HIS A 312 -15.28 -29.13 4.96
CA HIS A 312 -15.00 -30.18 4.00
C HIS A 312 -15.45 -29.81 2.60
N HIS A 313 -14.61 -29.09 1.85
CA HIS A 313 -14.82 -28.79 0.42
C HIS A 313 -16.24 -28.31 0.05
N GLY A 314 -16.84 -27.46 0.90
CA GLY A 314 -18.18 -26.93 0.70
C GLY A 314 -19.31 -27.66 1.43
N ASP A 315 -19.05 -28.76 2.14
CA ASP A 315 -19.96 -29.37 3.13
C ASP A 315 -19.54 -28.97 4.55
N GLY A 316 -19.63 -27.67 4.83
CA GLY A 316 -19.40 -27.13 6.17
C GLY A 316 -20.45 -27.65 7.15
N ARG A 317 -20.04 -28.00 8.38
CA ARG A 317 -20.96 -28.44 9.42
C ARG A 317 -20.68 -27.80 10.77
N LEU A 318 -21.74 -27.31 11.40
CA LEU A 318 -21.74 -26.97 12.82
C LEU A 318 -22.13 -28.20 13.62
N VAL A 319 -21.42 -28.44 14.70
CA VAL A 319 -21.63 -29.60 15.56
C VAL A 319 -21.46 -29.17 17.00
N ASN A 320 -22.40 -29.55 17.87
CA ASN A 320 -22.24 -29.34 19.30
C ASN A 320 -21.69 -30.59 20.01
N PHE A 321 -21.01 -30.35 21.12
CA PHE A 321 -20.43 -31.37 21.98
C PHE A 321 -20.83 -31.09 23.43
N ASP A 322 -21.25 -32.16 24.11
CA ASP A 322 -21.41 -32.15 25.56
C ASP A 322 -20.02 -32.01 26.21
N PRO A 323 -19.74 -30.94 26.98
CA PRO A 323 -18.43 -30.72 27.59
C PRO A 323 -18.10 -31.75 28.70
N THR A 324 -19.10 -32.45 29.23
CA THR A 324 -18.99 -33.46 30.28
C THR A 324 -18.70 -34.84 29.72
N THR A 325 -19.33 -35.22 28.63
CA THR A 325 -19.16 -36.57 28.08
C THR A 325 -18.30 -36.61 26.81
N GLY A 326 -18.19 -35.49 26.10
CA GLY A 326 -17.65 -35.44 24.75
C GLY A 326 -18.62 -35.99 23.70
N ALA A 327 -19.85 -36.34 24.09
CA ALA A 327 -20.84 -36.84 23.17
C ALA A 327 -21.16 -35.75 22.14
N ARG A 328 -21.13 -36.16 20.87
CA ARG A 328 -21.53 -35.35 19.73
C ARG A 328 -23.05 -35.26 19.72
N GLY A 329 -23.59 -34.04 19.73
CA GLY A 329 -25.03 -33.82 19.60
C GLY A 329 -25.43 -33.51 18.16
N GLU A 330 -26.46 -32.70 18.00
CA GLU A 330 -26.99 -32.31 16.70
C GLU A 330 -25.97 -31.46 15.93
N GLY A 331 -26.03 -31.58 14.61
CA GLY A 331 -25.24 -30.76 13.71
C GLY A 331 -26.05 -30.33 12.52
N PHE A 332 -25.69 -29.17 11.99
CA PHE A 332 -26.33 -28.55 10.84
C PHE A 332 -25.34 -28.42 9.70
N VAL A 333 -25.84 -28.51 8.48
CA VAL A 333 -25.07 -28.10 7.31
C VAL A 333 -25.03 -26.58 7.30
N ALA A 334 -23.82 -26.03 7.35
CA ALA A 334 -23.56 -24.61 7.18
C ALA A 334 -22.94 -24.42 5.80
N MET A 335 -23.54 -23.54 5.00
CA MET A 335 -23.02 -23.26 3.66
C MET A 335 -21.75 -22.42 3.76
N GLY A 336 -20.77 -22.69 2.90
CA GLY A 336 -19.54 -21.90 2.80
C GLY A 336 -18.37 -22.45 3.61
N GLY A 337 -17.39 -21.59 3.88
CA GLY A 337 -16.14 -21.94 4.58
C GLY A 337 -15.88 -20.93 5.70
N ALA A 338 -16.45 -21.17 6.87
CA ALA A 338 -16.16 -20.37 8.06
C ALA A 338 -14.75 -20.66 8.56
N GLU A 339 -14.05 -19.64 9.06
CA GLU A 339 -12.71 -19.76 9.65
C GLU A 339 -12.76 -19.78 11.18
N SER A 340 -13.81 -19.19 11.76
CA SER A 340 -13.96 -19.03 13.19
C SER A 340 -15.43 -18.81 13.56
N ILE A 341 -15.77 -19.13 14.81
CA ILE A 341 -17.13 -18.96 15.33
C ILE A 341 -17.16 -18.33 16.72
N ALA A 342 -18.23 -17.59 17.02
CA ALA A 342 -18.49 -16.99 18.34
C ALA A 342 -19.97 -17.12 18.73
N TRP A 343 -20.29 -16.93 20.00
CA TRP A 343 -21.65 -16.98 20.52
C TRP A 343 -22.15 -15.63 21.01
N THR A 344 -23.33 -15.22 20.58
CA THR A 344 -23.94 -13.93 20.97
C THR A 344 -24.82 -13.97 22.21
N GLY A 345 -25.08 -15.16 22.77
CA GLY A 345 -26.17 -15.38 23.73
C GLY A 345 -27.46 -15.88 23.08
N SER A 346 -27.60 -15.76 21.75
CA SER A 346 -28.80 -16.22 21.02
C SER A 346 -28.50 -16.85 19.66
N HIS A 347 -27.43 -16.42 18.99
CA HIS A 347 -27.00 -16.89 17.67
C HIS A 347 -25.51 -17.23 17.66
N LEU A 348 -25.14 -18.16 16.80
CA LEU A 348 -23.75 -18.41 16.42
C LEU A 348 -23.34 -17.37 15.37
N LEU A 349 -22.16 -16.79 15.52
CA LEU A 349 -21.51 -15.96 14.51
C LEU A 349 -20.51 -16.81 13.75
N LEU A 350 -20.59 -16.82 12.42
CA LEU A 350 -19.64 -17.51 11.54
C LEU A 350 -18.86 -16.48 10.74
N SER A 351 -17.55 -16.42 10.93
CA SER A 351 -16.65 -15.56 10.14
C SER A 351 -16.29 -16.26 8.84
N MET A 352 -16.82 -15.79 7.71
CA MET A 352 -16.65 -16.45 6.41
C MET A 352 -15.29 -16.10 5.78
N GLY A 353 -14.45 -17.11 5.53
CA GLY A 353 -13.04 -16.97 5.16
C GLY A 353 -12.74 -16.60 3.71
N HIS A 354 -13.76 -16.49 2.86
CA HIS A 354 -13.55 -16.08 1.46
C HIS A 354 -13.37 -14.55 1.35
N LEU A 355 -12.93 -14.10 0.18
CA LEU A 355 -12.76 -12.66 -0.09
C LEU A 355 -14.08 -11.94 0.17
N ARG A 356 -14.02 -10.88 1.00
CA ARG A 356 -15.19 -10.08 1.42
C ARG A 356 -16.30 -10.90 2.10
N GLY A 357 -15.96 -12.05 2.67
CA GLY A 357 -16.90 -12.92 3.39
C GLY A 357 -17.51 -12.20 4.59
N GLN A 358 -18.84 -12.27 4.70
CA GLN A 358 -19.60 -11.63 5.76
C GLN A 358 -19.45 -12.40 7.08
N ILE A 359 -20.03 -11.86 8.16
CA ILE A 359 -20.18 -12.59 9.41
C ILE A 359 -21.64 -13.03 9.49
N GLU A 360 -21.90 -14.31 9.32
CA GLU A 360 -23.26 -14.85 9.31
C GLU A 360 -23.74 -15.09 10.74
N ARG A 361 -25.03 -14.79 10.99
CA ARG A 361 -25.74 -15.14 12.21
C ARG A 361 -26.52 -16.41 11.95
N VAL A 362 -26.21 -17.47 12.66
CA VAL A 362 -26.86 -18.77 12.51
C VAL A 362 -27.68 -19.06 13.77
N ASP A 363 -28.93 -19.42 13.56
CA ASP A 363 -29.82 -19.93 14.61
C ASP A 363 -29.33 -21.32 15.04
N PRO A 364 -28.96 -21.54 16.31
CA PRO A 364 -28.43 -22.81 16.80
C PRO A 364 -29.48 -23.92 16.91
N VAL A 365 -30.77 -23.61 16.77
CA VAL A 365 -31.87 -24.60 16.80
C VAL A 365 -32.18 -25.10 15.39
N THR A 366 -32.18 -24.20 14.41
CA THR A 366 -32.57 -24.54 13.04
C THR A 366 -31.38 -24.74 12.09
N GLY A 367 -30.20 -24.22 12.45
CA GLY A 367 -29.04 -24.13 11.57
C GLY A 367 -29.18 -23.09 10.44
N GLY A 368 -30.30 -22.36 10.39
CA GLY A 368 -30.58 -21.37 9.36
C GLY A 368 -29.83 -20.05 9.58
N VAL A 369 -29.44 -19.40 8.49
CA VAL A 369 -28.88 -18.04 8.54
C VAL A 369 -30.00 -17.05 8.85
N ALA A 370 -29.96 -16.46 10.04
CA ALA A 370 -30.92 -15.47 10.55
C ALA A 370 -30.58 -14.03 10.11
N GLY A 371 -29.35 -13.79 9.64
CA GLY A 371 -28.88 -12.49 9.15
C GLY A 371 -27.37 -12.46 8.98
N SER A 372 -26.82 -11.31 8.62
CA SER A 372 -25.37 -11.15 8.48
C SER A 372 -24.89 -9.75 8.83
N LEU A 373 -23.62 -9.64 9.18
CA LEU A 373 -22.90 -8.38 9.35
C LEU A 373 -21.91 -8.23 8.20
N SER A 374 -21.80 -7.02 7.67
CA SER A 374 -20.82 -6.69 6.64
C SER A 374 -19.40 -6.95 7.14
N ASN A 375 -18.54 -7.49 6.27
CA ASN A 375 -17.12 -7.62 6.59
C ASN A 375 -16.51 -6.22 6.80
N PRO A 376 -15.98 -5.92 8.01
CA PRO A 376 -15.46 -4.58 8.29
C PRO A 376 -14.23 -4.23 7.46
N PHE A 377 -13.55 -5.21 6.87
CA PHE A 377 -12.36 -5.01 6.07
C PHE A 377 -12.62 -4.79 4.58
N ASN A 378 -13.88 -4.66 4.13
CA ASN A 378 -14.23 -4.53 2.72
C ASN A 378 -13.58 -3.33 2.00
N GLN A 379 -13.19 -2.30 2.75
CA GLN A 379 -12.42 -1.14 2.28
C GLN A 379 -10.93 -1.43 2.00
N ALA A 380 -10.39 -2.55 2.49
CA ALA A 380 -9.03 -3.00 2.18
C ALA A 380 -9.06 -4.01 1.02
N ALA A 381 -8.12 -3.88 0.09
CA ALA A 381 -8.00 -4.80 -1.03
C ALA A 381 -7.55 -6.19 -0.56
N GLY A 382 -8.28 -7.23 -0.98
CA GLY A 382 -7.93 -8.63 -0.72
C GLY A 382 -8.23 -9.10 0.71
N SER A 383 -9.04 -8.38 1.47
CA SER A 383 -9.32 -8.72 2.86
C SER A 383 -10.18 -9.98 3.04
N ARG A 384 -9.88 -10.71 4.12
CA ARG A 384 -10.60 -11.90 4.57
C ARG A 384 -10.75 -11.82 6.09
N ALA A 385 -11.99 -11.91 6.57
CA ALA A 385 -12.24 -12.07 7.99
C ALA A 385 -11.69 -13.43 8.43
N LEU A 386 -11.16 -13.51 9.65
CA LEU A 386 -10.55 -14.74 10.16
C LEU A 386 -11.17 -15.10 11.50
N GLY A 387 -10.58 -14.64 12.61
CA GLY A 387 -11.10 -14.84 13.96
C GLY A 387 -12.30 -13.95 14.26
N VAL A 388 -13.25 -14.49 15.02
CA VAL A 388 -14.37 -13.72 15.59
C VAL A 388 -14.48 -14.01 17.09
N ALA A 389 -14.75 -12.99 17.89
CA ALA A 389 -15.10 -13.10 19.29
C ALA A 389 -16.28 -12.17 19.60
N TYR A 390 -17.08 -12.51 20.59
CA TYR A 390 -18.23 -11.72 20.98
C TYR A 390 -18.30 -11.48 22.48
N ARG A 391 -18.68 -10.27 22.85
CA ARG A 391 -19.23 -9.92 24.15
C ARG A 391 -20.43 -8.97 23.94
N PRO A 392 -21.31 -8.78 24.93
CA PRO A 392 -22.51 -7.96 24.75
C PRO A 392 -22.21 -6.59 24.11
N GLY A 393 -22.84 -6.30 22.96
CA GLY A 393 -22.68 -5.05 22.22
C GLY A 393 -21.43 -4.94 21.34
N GLU A 394 -20.52 -5.93 21.34
CA GLU A 394 -19.28 -5.88 20.57
C GLU A 394 -18.91 -7.23 19.96
N THR A 395 -18.84 -7.27 18.63
CA THR A 395 -18.18 -8.33 17.88
C THR A 395 -16.79 -7.86 17.46
N TRP A 396 -15.77 -8.62 17.85
CA TRP A 396 -14.38 -8.38 17.47
C TRP A 396 -13.98 -9.32 16.34
N VAL A 397 -13.41 -8.77 15.28
CA VAL A 397 -13.12 -9.48 14.03
C VAL A 397 -11.67 -9.23 13.65
N SER A 398 -10.92 -10.29 13.40
CA SER A 398 -9.55 -10.19 12.89
C SER A 398 -9.50 -10.38 11.38
N ASN A 399 -8.35 -10.03 10.79
CA ASN A 399 -8.08 -10.24 9.38
C ASN A 399 -6.94 -11.26 9.18
N MET A 400 -6.98 -12.00 8.07
CA MET A 400 -5.93 -12.95 7.70
C MET A 400 -4.58 -12.30 7.37
N PHE A 401 -4.60 -11.09 6.81
CA PHE A 401 -3.41 -10.44 6.24
C PHE A 401 -2.94 -9.20 7.01
N VAL A 402 -3.81 -8.60 7.83
CA VAL A 402 -3.45 -7.43 8.65
C VAL A 402 -3.72 -7.71 10.14
N PRO A 403 -2.92 -7.14 11.05
CA PRO A 403 -3.01 -7.42 12.49
C PRO A 403 -4.11 -6.61 13.21
N ASP A 404 -4.98 -5.91 12.48
CA ASP A 404 -6.05 -5.16 13.11
C ASP A 404 -7.15 -6.09 13.61
N LEU A 405 -7.72 -5.70 14.75
CA LEU A 405 -8.97 -6.20 15.31
C LEU A 405 -10.01 -5.10 15.17
N VAL A 406 -10.99 -5.34 14.33
CA VAL A 406 -12.11 -4.42 14.16
C VAL A 406 -13.21 -4.77 15.14
N ILE A 407 -13.78 -3.74 15.76
CA ILE A 407 -14.89 -3.81 16.69
C ILE A 407 -16.13 -3.31 15.96
N ILE A 408 -17.12 -4.19 15.82
CA ILE A 408 -18.45 -3.84 15.30
C ILE A 408 -19.50 -4.00 16.38
N ASN A 409 -20.54 -3.16 16.35
CA ASN A 409 -21.68 -3.30 17.27
C ASN A 409 -22.67 -4.37 16.75
N ASP A 410 -23.74 -4.61 17.52
CA ASP A 410 -24.79 -5.57 17.13
C ASP A 410 -25.60 -5.13 15.89
N ALA A 411 -25.52 -3.87 15.45
CA ALA A 411 -26.08 -3.42 14.17
C ALA A 411 -25.13 -3.65 12.98
N GLY A 412 -23.88 -4.01 13.25
CA GLY A 412 -22.82 -4.16 12.24
C GLY A 412 -22.04 -2.89 11.95
N ASP A 413 -22.25 -1.81 12.70
CA ASP A 413 -21.49 -0.57 12.55
C ASP A 413 -20.08 -0.77 13.09
N HIS A 414 -19.09 -0.31 12.34
CA HIS A 414 -17.70 -0.30 12.77
C HIS A 414 -17.44 0.84 13.77
N ILE A 415 -17.27 0.47 15.05
CA ILE A 415 -17.23 1.38 16.19
C ILE A 415 -15.84 1.53 16.83
N GLY A 416 -14.83 0.79 16.35
CA GLY A 416 -13.47 0.92 16.83
C GLY A 416 -12.51 -0.08 16.19
N VAL A 417 -11.22 0.15 16.39
CA VAL A 417 -10.14 -0.73 15.92
C VAL A 417 -9.06 -0.81 16.98
N VAL A 418 -8.44 -1.98 17.10
CA VAL A 418 -7.27 -2.20 17.95
C VAL A 418 -6.20 -2.92 17.14
N ASN A 419 -4.93 -2.64 17.44
CA ASN A 419 -3.81 -3.28 16.78
C ASN A 419 -2.80 -3.77 17.83
N ASP A 420 -2.49 -5.06 17.78
CA ASP A 420 -1.51 -5.73 18.65
C ASP A 420 -0.32 -6.30 17.85
N ASN A 421 -0.23 -6.01 16.55
CA ASN A 421 0.68 -6.67 15.61
C ASN A 421 0.53 -8.22 15.56
N SER A 422 -0.56 -8.75 16.12
CA SER A 422 -0.87 -10.18 16.18
C SER A 422 -1.99 -10.54 15.20
N ARG A 423 -1.84 -11.63 14.46
CA ARG A 423 -2.88 -12.16 13.56
C ARG A 423 -3.60 -13.32 14.24
N PHE A 424 -4.75 -13.03 14.82
CA PHE A 424 -5.53 -14.03 15.55
C PHE A 424 -6.44 -14.84 14.63
N ALA A 425 -6.28 -16.15 14.59
CA ALA A 425 -7.14 -17.07 13.84
C ALA A 425 -8.41 -17.45 14.63
N HIS A 426 -8.27 -17.62 15.94
CA HIS A 426 -9.37 -17.96 16.83
C HIS A 426 -9.31 -17.06 18.06
N MET A 427 -10.46 -16.62 18.55
CA MET A 427 -10.54 -15.67 19.65
C MET A 427 -11.73 -15.97 20.54
N THR A 428 -11.61 -15.68 21.83
CA THR A 428 -12.74 -15.68 22.77
C THR A 428 -12.51 -14.62 23.84
N PHE A 429 -13.59 -14.07 24.38
CA PHE A 429 -13.50 -13.26 25.59
C PHE A 429 -13.46 -14.15 26.84
N MET A 430 -12.73 -13.68 27.85
CA MET A 430 -12.62 -14.24 29.19
C MET A 430 -12.67 -13.07 30.18
N GLY A 431 -13.88 -12.62 30.51
CA GLY A 431 -14.09 -11.40 31.29
C GLY A 431 -13.59 -10.15 30.55
N ASP A 432 -12.68 -9.41 31.18
CA ASP A 432 -12.01 -8.22 30.63
C ASP A 432 -10.77 -8.56 29.77
N LYS A 433 -10.58 -9.84 29.43
CA LYS A 433 -9.46 -10.32 28.63
C LYS A 433 -9.91 -10.89 27.30
N LEU A 434 -9.10 -10.69 26.27
CA LEU A 434 -9.20 -11.38 24.99
C LEU A 434 -8.17 -12.51 24.96
N VAL A 435 -8.62 -13.73 24.70
CA VAL A 435 -7.74 -14.86 24.43
C VAL A 435 -7.71 -15.08 22.93
N GLY A 436 -6.54 -14.98 22.33
CA GLY A 436 -6.35 -15.12 20.89
C GLY A 436 -5.30 -16.17 20.54
N VAL A 437 -5.54 -16.93 19.47
CA VAL A 437 -4.63 -17.94 18.93
C VAL A 437 -4.05 -17.42 17.61
N THR A 438 -2.72 -17.29 17.49
CA THR A 438 -2.05 -16.85 16.26
C THR A 438 -1.45 -18.02 15.49
N GLU A 439 -1.54 -17.98 14.16
CA GLU A 439 -0.86 -18.90 13.22
C GLU A 439 -0.98 -20.39 13.59
N SER A 440 -2.10 -20.73 14.24
CA SER A 440 -2.48 -22.07 14.71
C SER A 440 -1.78 -22.60 15.96
N SER A 441 -0.89 -21.91 16.68
CA SER A 441 -0.25 -22.55 17.86
C SER A 441 0.07 -21.64 19.02
N GLN A 442 0.28 -20.35 18.80
CA GLN A 442 0.65 -19.46 19.87
C GLN A 442 -0.61 -18.82 20.47
N VAL A 443 -0.79 -18.97 21.78
CA VAL A 443 -1.93 -18.38 22.50
C VAL A 443 -1.46 -17.13 23.24
N TYR A 444 -2.23 -16.05 23.14
CA TYR A 444 -2.06 -14.82 23.89
C TYR A 444 -3.29 -14.56 24.76
N VAL A 445 -3.05 -14.18 26.01
CA VAL A 445 -4.06 -13.65 26.93
C VAL A 445 -3.78 -12.17 27.06
N MET A 446 -4.69 -11.36 26.54
CA MET A 446 -4.55 -9.91 26.42
C MET A 446 -5.54 -9.24 27.36
N LYS A 447 -5.07 -8.37 28.24
CA LYS A 447 -5.93 -7.48 29.03
C LYS A 447 -6.42 -6.33 28.17
N LEU A 448 -7.70 -6.01 28.27
CA LEU A 448 -8.28 -4.82 27.66
C LEU A 448 -8.26 -3.66 28.66
N THR A 449 -7.79 -2.50 28.22
CA THR A 449 -7.94 -1.23 28.94
C THR A 449 -8.50 -0.19 28.00
N GLU A 450 -9.62 0.44 28.38
CA GLU A 450 -10.23 1.55 27.65
C GLU A 450 -9.38 2.83 27.70
#